data_AF-A0A927VBJ7-F1
#
_entry.id   AF-A0A927VBJ7-F1
#
_cell.length_a   1.000
_cell.length_b   1.000
_cell.length_c   1.000
_cell.angle_alpha   90.00
_cell.angle_beta   90.00
_cell.angle_gamma   90.00
#
_symmetry.space_group_name_H-M   'P 1'
#
loop_
_entity.id
_entity.type
_entity.pdbx_description
1 polymer ?
#
loop_
_entity_poly.entity_id
_entity_poly.type
_entity_poly.pdbx_seq_one_letter_code
_entity_poly.pdbx_strand_id
1 'polypeptide(L)' 'MLSPELYDMLPMIFSAFFVIYGVLMIVCPKPIIKKEWKEDEYRLAKMKKGGILVIICGIALFFIQQV' A
#
# COMPACT_ATOMS: atom_id res chain seq x y z
N MET A 1 17.80 5.80 -20.36
CA MET A 1 17.44 4.42 -20.73
C MET A 1 17.56 3.58 -19.47
N LEU A 2 16.44 3.16 -18.87
CA LEU A 2 16.50 2.16 -17.79
C LEU A 2 17.00 0.85 -18.41
N SER A 3 17.93 0.17 -17.76
CA SER A 3 18.37 -1.17 -18.15
C SER A 3 17.16 -2.12 -18.15
N PRO A 4 17.06 -3.06 -19.11
CA PRO A 4 15.93 -3.98 -19.22
C PRO A 4 15.69 -4.79 -17.93
N GLU A 5 16.77 -5.15 -17.23
CA GLU A 5 16.69 -5.82 -15.92
C GLU A 5 15.95 -4.99 -14.87
N LEU A 6 16.13 -3.66 -14.88
CA LEU A 6 15.45 -2.78 -13.95
C LEU A 6 13.96 -2.66 -14.28
N TYR A 7 13.59 -2.81 -15.56
CA TYR A 7 12.19 -2.77 -16.01
C TYR A 7 11.42 -4.00 -15.54
N ASP A 8 12.06 -5.18 -15.55
CA ASP A 8 11.49 -6.43 -15.05
C ASP A 8 11.39 -6.46 -13.52
N MET A 9 12.35 -5.85 -12.82
CA MET A 9 12.31 -5.72 -11.34
C MET A 9 11.36 -4.64 -10.84
N LEU A 10 11.05 -3.63 -11.68
CA LEU A 10 10.19 -2.50 -11.34
C LEU A 10 8.84 -2.92 -10.73
N PRO A 11 8.04 -3.79 -11.37
CA PRO A 11 6.76 -4.21 -10.82
C PRO A 11 6.87 -5.01 -9.50
N MET A 12 7.95 -5.75 -9.29
CA MET A 12 8.21 -6.43 -8.00
C MET A 12 8.50 -5.40 -6.89
N ILE A 13 9.30 -4.38 -7.19
CA ILE A 13 9.60 -3.27 -6.27
C ILE A 13 8.32 -2.48 -5.94
N PHE A 14 7.50 -2.18 -6.96
CA PHE A 14 6.21 -1.49 -6.76
C PHE A 14 5.26 -2.32 -5.91
N SER A 15 5.12 -3.63 -6.17
CA SER A 15 4.31 -4.54 -5.38
C SER A 15 4.73 -4.52 -3.90
N ALA A 16 6.04 -4.67 -3.63
CA ALA A 16 6.57 -4.61 -2.26
C ALA A 16 6.27 -3.25 -1.60
N PHE A 17 6.40 -2.15 -2.34
CA PHE A 17 6.11 -0.81 -1.84
C PHE A 17 4.63 -0.62 -1.48
N PHE A 18 3.70 -1.14 -2.30
CA PHE A 18 2.26 -1.10 -2.03
C PHE A 18 1.88 -1.89 -0.77
N VAL A 19 2.49 -3.06 -0.57
CA VAL A 19 2.27 -3.86 0.65
C VAL A 19 2.77 -3.11 1.88
N ILE A 20 3.99 -2.56 1.85
CA ILE A 20 4.57 -1.79 2.97
C ILE A 20 3.73 -0.53 3.25
N TYR A 21 3.32 0.19 2.21
CA TYR A 21 2.48 1.39 2.33
C TYR A 21 1.12 1.07 2.94
N GLY A 22 0.48 -0.02 2.50
CA GLY A 22 -0.77 -0.49 3.08
C GLY A 22 -0.65 -0.87 4.55
N VAL A 23 0.45 -1.53 4.95
CA VAL A 23 0.74 -1.85 6.37
C VAL A 23 0.93 -0.57 7.20
N LEU A 24 1.65 0.42 6.67
CA LEU A 24 1.84 1.70 7.34
C LEU A 24 0.52 2.46 7.53
N MET A 25 -0.40 2.40 6.56
CA MET A 25 -1.76 2.94 6.70
C MET A 25 -2.58 2.24 7.79
N ILE A 26 -2.35 0.95 8.05
CA ILE A 26 -3.06 0.19 9.10
C ILE A 26 -2.49 0.47 10.49
N VAL A 27 -1.16 0.40 10.62
CA VAL A 27 -0.45 0.52 11.90
C VAL A 27 -0.40 1.99 12.37
N CYS A 28 -0.10 2.91 11.45
CA CYS A 28 0.05 4.33 11.73
C CYS A 28 -0.75 5.21 10.75
N PRO A 29 -2.10 5.20 10.82
CA PRO A 29 -2.92 6.14 10.06
C PRO A 29 -2.78 7.59 10.56
N LYS A 30 -2.37 7.78 11.82
CA LYS A 30 -2.29 9.09 12.49
C LYS A 30 -1.39 10.14 11.80
N PRO A 31 -0.19 9.83 11.26
CA PRO A 31 0.58 10.79 10.47
C PRO A 31 0.03 11.05 9.07
N ILE A 32 -0.70 10.08 8.50
CA ILE A 32 -1.24 10.16 7.12
C ILE A 32 -2.57 10.93 7.09
N ILE A 33 -3.34 10.85 8.18
CA ILE A 33 -4.62 11.53 8.34
C ILE A 33 -4.40 13.02 8.66
N LYS A 34 -5.10 13.90 7.92
CA LYS A 34 -5.17 15.35 8.20
C LYS A 34 -5.46 15.58 9.69
N LYS A 35 -4.78 16.56 10.31
CA LYS A 35 -4.91 16.85 11.77
C LYS A 35 -6.35 16.93 12.26
N GLU A 36 -7.26 17.45 11.44
CA GLU A 36 -8.70 17.59 11.72
C GLU A 36 -9.47 16.26 11.85
N TRP A 37 -8.96 15.18 11.28
CA TRP A 37 -9.67 13.90 11.18
C TRP A 37 -9.09 12.85 12.14
N LYS A 38 -8.17 13.26 13.02
CA LYS A 38 -7.51 12.38 13.99
C LYS A 38 -8.43 11.88 15.10
N GLU A 39 -9.53 12.59 15.35
CA GLU A 39 -10.47 12.26 16.44
C GLU A 39 -11.71 11.48 15.94
N ASP A 40 -11.88 11.37 14.62
CA ASP A 40 -13.05 10.74 14.01
C ASP A 40 -12.79 9.24 13.79
N GLU A 41 -13.19 8.41 14.77
CA GLU A 41 -12.96 6.95 14.79
C GLU A 41 -13.48 6.25 13.52
N TYR A 42 -14.58 6.76 12.95
CA TYR A 42 -15.17 6.20 11.74
C TYR A 42 -14.24 6.35 10.51
N ARG A 43 -13.57 7.51 10.39
CA ARG A 43 -12.64 7.77 9.29
C ARG A 43 -11.33 7.02 9.46
N LEU A 44 -10.87 6.87 10.69
CA LEU A 44 -9.74 6.01 11.05
C LEU A 44 -9.99 4.54 10.65
N ALA A 45 -11.17 4.01 10.96
CA ALA A 45 -11.56 2.66 10.55
C ALA A 45 -11.64 2.51 9.02
N LYS A 46 -12.17 3.53 8.33
CA LYS A 46 -12.24 3.55 6.85
C LYS A 46 -10.84 3.58 6.21
N MET A 47 -9.90 4.35 6.76
CA MET A 47 -8.51 4.37 6.30
C MET A 47 -7.81 3.03 6.53
N LYS A 48 -8.00 2.39 7.69
CA LYS A 48 -7.46 1.04 7.94
C LYS A 48 -8.00 0.02 6.95
N LYS A 49 -9.29 0.04 6.66
CA LYS A 49 -9.90 -0.83 5.62
C LYS A 49 -9.34 -0.53 4.22
N GLY A 50 -9.09 0.74 3.91
CA GLY A 50 -8.39 1.14 2.68
C GLY A 50 -6.97 0.57 2.60
N GLY A 51 -6.20 0.64 3.70
CA GLY A 51 -4.86 0.05 3.79
C GLY A 51 -4.87 -1.46 3.56
N ILE A 52 -5.87 -2.18 4.10
CA ILE A 52 -6.04 -3.63 3.86
C ILE A 52 -6.29 -3.91 2.37
N LEU A 53 -7.14 -3.11 1.73
CA LEU A 53 -7.44 -3.25 0.30
C LEU A 53 -6.18 -3.01 -0.55
N VAL A 54 -5.35 -2.03 -0.19
CA VAL A 54 -4.05 -1.77 -0.85
C VAL A 54 -3.09 -2.95 -0.69
N ILE A 55 -3.03 -3.58 0.49
CA ILE A 55 -2.23 -4.80 0.70
C ILE A 55 -2.72 -5.93 -0.20
N ILE A 56 -4.03 -6.17 -0.25
CA ILE A 56 -4.64 -7.23 -1.08
C ILE A 56 -4.31 -6.99 -2.56
N CYS A 57 -4.41 -5.74 -3.04
CA CYS A 57 -4.02 -5.41 -4.42
C CYS A 57 -2.52 -5.63 -4.68
N GLY A 58 -1.64 -5.26 -3.74
CA GLY A 58 -0.19 -5.48 -3.87
C GLY A 58 0.17 -6.97 -3.95
N ILE A 59 -0.50 -7.81 -3.14
CA ILE A 59 -0.35 -9.27 -3.17
C ILE A 59 -0.94 -9.87 -4.45
N ALA A 60 -2.11 -9.41 -4.90
CA ALA A 60 -2.72 -9.89 -6.14
C ALA A 60 -1.83 -9.60 -7.36
N LEU A 61 -1.25 -8.39 -7.43
CA LEU A 61 -0.27 -8.03 -8.46
C LEU A 61 0.96 -8.93 -8.40
N PHE A 62 1.46 -9.24 -7.20
CA PHE A 62 2.58 -10.17 -7.03
C PHE A 62 2.27 -11.56 -7.61
N PHE A 63 1.07 -12.09 -7.35
CA PHE A 63 0.65 -13.38 -7.91
C PHE A 63 0.48 -13.34 -9.43
N ILE A 64 -0.08 -12.27 -9.99
CA ILE A 64 -0.22 -12.11 -11.45
C ILE A 64 1.15 -12.03 -12.14
N GLN A 65 2.17 -11.51 -11.46
CA GLN A 65 3.54 -11.49 -12.00
C GLN A 65 4.26 -12.85 -11.96
N GLN A 66 3.83 -13.76 -11.09
CA GLN A 66 4.45 -15.08 -10.91
C GLN A 66 3.78 -16.17 -11.76
N VAL A 67 2.61 -15.89 -12.35
CA VAL A 67 1.85 -16.74 -13.27
C VAL A 67 2.17 -16.36 -14.70
#